data_AF-A0A3Q4HX75-F1
#
_entry.id   AF-A0A3Q4HX75-F1
#
_cell.length_a   1.000
_cell.length_b   1.000
_cell.length_c   1.000
_cell.angle_alpha   90.00
_cell.angle_beta   90.00
_cell.angle_gamma   90.00
#
_symmetry.space_group_name_H-M   'P 1'
#
loop_
_entity.id
_entity.type
_entity.pdbx_description
1 polymer ?
#
loop_
_entity_poly.entity_id
_entity_poly.type
_entity_poly.pdbx_seq_one_letter_code
_entity_poly.pdbx_strand_id
1 'polypeptide(L)'
;MARLIVGALQSEWNEETEIVVNIGGVKQVLYGDVLTRFPETRLAELVDSSLKSSEEISLICDDYDPDTGEFYFDRDPEAFKCIIELYYYGEIHMKRGICPICFMKEMEFWKIDSDFLDECCKSHLKEVEDELAEIAEKVRTILVDREGDPSAGGWQRFQICLWRLMEKPESSLPAHIIAIVSFIFILISSVVMCVGTIPDLQVEDSEGKLTEHPVLEVIETVCIGWFTIEYLLRLISSPNKIKFVLSFMNIIDFMAIMPFYVVLILTSFGAGMMELANVQQAVQALRIMRIARIFKLARHSSGLQTLTSALKSSLKELGLLLMYMGVGVFLFSALGYTMEQNHPDTLFTSIPQSFWWAVITMTTVGYGDVYPKTTLGRCNAAISFLCGVIAIALPIHPIINNFVLFYNKQQVLETAAKHEIELMALRTGGELKAASVKSWDLGKLKVKSNMLISSAVIAALLHHLIHLTKCQFEE
;
A
#
# COMPACT_ATOMS: atom_id res chain seq x y z
N MET A 1 17.02 31.40 -17.33
CA MET A 1 17.32 32.71 -17.95
C MET A 1 18.46 33.45 -17.23
N ALA A 2 19.67 32.85 -17.15
CA ALA A 2 20.91 33.53 -16.70
C ALA A 2 22.15 32.62 -16.87
N ARG A 3 22.52 32.22 -18.09
CA ARG A 3 23.86 31.66 -18.42
C ARG A 3 24.18 31.87 -19.91
N LEU A 4 24.16 33.13 -20.37
CA LEU A 4 24.46 33.48 -21.76
C LEU A 4 25.32 34.75 -21.84
N ILE A 5 26.40 34.84 -21.06
CA ILE A 5 27.44 35.86 -21.28
C ILE A 5 28.80 35.31 -20.81
N VAL A 6 29.45 34.48 -21.62
CA VAL A 6 30.93 34.38 -21.67
C VAL A 6 31.30 33.95 -23.08
N GLY A 7 32.13 34.75 -23.77
CA GLY A 7 32.82 34.29 -24.98
C GLY A 7 32.61 35.09 -26.27
N ALA A 8 32.46 36.42 -26.22
CA ALA A 8 32.69 37.24 -27.41
C ALA A 8 34.19 37.56 -27.51
N LEU A 9 34.97 36.73 -28.21
CA LEU A 9 36.28 37.07 -28.78
C LEU A 9 36.71 36.01 -29.83
N GLN A 10 36.74 36.44 -31.09
CA GLN A 10 37.51 35.90 -32.24
C GLN A 10 37.27 34.45 -32.69
N SER A 11 36.65 34.25 -33.86
CA SER A 11 37.32 34.14 -35.18
C SER A 11 36.28 34.11 -36.30
N GLU A 12 36.66 34.52 -37.51
CA GLU A 12 35.88 34.26 -38.73
C GLU A 12 35.89 32.74 -39.01
N TRP A 13 34.83 32.03 -38.62
CA TRP A 13 34.67 30.61 -38.96
C TRP A 13 33.67 30.47 -40.11
N ASN A 14 34.12 29.73 -41.10
CA ASN A 14 33.46 29.26 -42.32
C ASN A 14 31.96 28.94 -42.12
N GLU A 15 31.06 29.75 -42.67
CA GLU A 15 29.59 29.64 -42.53
C GLU A 15 28.96 28.38 -43.19
N GLU A 16 29.71 27.42 -43.73
CA GLU A 16 29.15 26.34 -44.57
C GLU A 16 29.78 24.95 -44.37
N THR A 17 30.19 24.57 -43.15
CA THR A 17 30.67 23.18 -42.94
C THR A 17 29.49 22.25 -42.68
N GLU A 18 28.98 21.63 -43.74
CA GLU A 18 27.93 20.61 -43.66
C GLU A 18 28.51 19.26 -43.19
N ILE A 19 27.86 18.67 -42.20
CA ILE A 19 28.25 17.37 -41.62
C ILE A 19 27.06 16.44 -41.76
N VAL A 20 27.26 15.31 -42.44
CA VAL A 20 26.22 14.30 -42.63
C VAL A 20 26.42 13.20 -41.59
N VAL A 21 25.42 13.00 -40.74
CA VAL A 21 25.39 11.90 -39.76
C VAL A 21 24.29 10.91 -40.11
N ASN A 22 24.55 9.63 -39.96
CA ASN A 22 23.59 8.55 -40.16
C ASN A 22 23.42 7.76 -38.88
N ILE A 23 22.23 7.88 -38.29
CA ILE A 23 21.90 7.26 -37.01
C ILE A 23 20.97 6.08 -37.28
N GLY A 24 21.47 4.86 -37.13
CA GLY A 24 20.66 3.64 -37.31
C GLY A 24 19.98 3.54 -38.68
N GLY A 25 20.56 4.13 -39.73
CA GLY A 25 20.02 4.19 -41.09
C GLY A 25 19.29 5.49 -41.44
N VAL A 26 19.11 6.42 -40.50
CA VAL A 26 18.47 7.73 -40.73
C VAL A 26 19.53 8.80 -40.91
N LYS A 27 19.63 9.35 -42.14
CA LYS A 27 20.56 10.44 -42.46
C LYS A 27 20.02 11.79 -42.01
N GLN A 28 20.89 12.59 -41.39
CA GLN A 28 20.60 13.95 -40.95
C GLN A 28 21.79 14.85 -41.29
N VAL A 29 21.50 16.03 -41.83
CA VAL A 29 22.51 17.03 -42.19
C VAL A 29 22.55 18.07 -41.09
N LEU A 30 23.73 18.32 -40.55
CA LEU A 30 24.02 19.25 -39.46
C LEU A 30 25.01 20.30 -39.94
N TYR A 31 24.96 21.49 -39.33
CA TYR A 31 25.86 22.58 -39.65
C TYR A 31 26.83 22.83 -38.49
N GLY A 32 28.11 23.02 -38.80
CA GLY A 32 29.16 23.16 -37.79
C GLY A 32 28.97 24.36 -36.84
N ASP A 33 28.36 25.45 -37.30
CA ASP A 33 28.01 26.62 -36.47
C ASP A 33 26.98 26.28 -35.37
N VAL A 34 26.06 25.36 -35.64
CA VAL A 34 25.08 24.89 -34.67
C VAL A 34 25.74 23.97 -33.64
N LEU A 35 26.64 23.08 -34.09
CA LEU A 35 27.33 22.12 -33.22
C LEU A 35 28.35 22.78 -32.28
N THR A 36 29.04 23.82 -32.75
CA THR A 36 30.02 24.58 -31.95
C THR A 36 29.40 25.35 -30.78
N ARG A 37 28.07 25.50 -30.72
CA ARG A 37 27.36 26.05 -29.55
C ARG A 37 27.57 25.20 -28.28
N PHE A 38 27.80 23.90 -28.44
CA PHE A 38 28.04 22.94 -27.36
C PHE A 38 29.32 22.13 -27.64
N PRO A 39 30.51 22.73 -27.48
CA PRO A 39 31.78 22.17 -27.94
C PRO A 39 32.21 20.89 -27.20
N GLU A 40 31.67 20.64 -26.00
CA GLU A 40 32.00 19.44 -25.20
C GLU A 40 31.25 18.17 -25.66
N THR A 41 30.34 18.31 -26.62
CA THR A 41 29.51 17.21 -27.11
C THR A 41 30.20 16.39 -28.19
N ARG A 42 29.84 15.11 -28.31
CA ARG A 42 30.42 14.21 -29.33
C ARG A 42 30.19 14.71 -30.76
N LEU A 43 29.04 15.34 -31.05
CA LEU A 43 28.78 15.88 -32.38
C LEU A 43 29.68 17.07 -32.71
N ALA A 44 30.04 17.91 -31.73
CA ALA A 44 30.98 19.01 -31.96
C ALA A 44 32.39 18.51 -32.30
N GLU A 45 32.79 17.35 -31.77
CA GLU A 45 34.07 16.73 -32.11
C GLU A 45 34.19 16.32 -33.59
N LEU A 46 33.05 16.17 -34.28
CA LEU A 46 32.97 15.89 -35.72
C LEU A 46 33.36 17.10 -36.58
N VAL A 47 33.13 18.33 -36.10
CA VAL A 47 33.49 19.55 -36.85
C VAL A 47 35.00 19.61 -37.10
N ASP A 48 35.78 19.30 -36.06
CA ASP A 48 37.24 19.23 -36.14
C ASP A 48 37.76 17.93 -36.78
N SER A 49 36.88 16.94 -37.03
CA SER A 49 37.29 15.61 -37.51
C SER A 49 37.64 15.55 -39.00
N SER A 50 37.24 16.55 -39.78
CA SER A 50 37.63 16.69 -41.20
C SER A 50 39.16 16.82 -41.42
N LEU A 51 39.91 17.12 -40.35
CA LEU A 51 41.37 17.22 -40.35
C LEU A 51 42.06 16.04 -39.63
N LYS A 52 41.30 15.06 -39.14
CA LYS A 52 41.79 13.96 -38.29
C LYS A 52 42.13 12.70 -39.09
N SER A 53 43.00 11.87 -38.51
CA SER A 53 43.40 10.60 -39.11
C SER A 53 42.27 9.56 -39.04
N SER A 54 42.29 8.55 -39.92
CA SER A 54 41.26 7.49 -39.96
C SER A 54 41.10 6.73 -38.63
N GLU A 55 42.16 6.64 -37.83
CA GLU A 55 42.13 5.99 -36.51
C GLU A 55 41.37 6.84 -35.48
N GLU A 56 41.53 8.17 -35.51
CA GLU A 56 40.82 9.09 -34.62
C GLU A 56 39.33 9.18 -34.94
N ILE A 57 38.95 9.04 -36.22
CA ILE A 57 37.54 9.02 -36.65
C ILE A 57 36.82 7.78 -36.08
N SER A 58 37.48 6.62 -36.10
CA SER A 58 36.93 5.37 -35.57
C SER A 58 36.69 5.37 -34.05
N LEU A 59 37.26 6.33 -33.31
CA LEU A 59 36.99 6.51 -31.88
C LEU A 59 35.71 7.31 -31.62
N ILE A 60 35.26 8.10 -32.60
CA ILE A 60 34.11 9.01 -32.46
C ILE A 60 32.84 8.33 -32.98
N CYS A 61 32.90 7.71 -34.16
CA CYS A 61 31.78 7.06 -34.84
C CYS A 61 32.05 5.58 -35.11
N ASP A 62 30.99 4.81 -35.40
CA ASP A 62 31.09 3.37 -35.62
C ASP A 62 31.61 3.04 -37.03
N ASP A 63 31.28 3.87 -38.02
CA ASP A 63 31.82 3.80 -39.38
C ASP A 63 31.87 5.19 -40.03
N TYR A 64 32.71 5.37 -41.05
CA TYR A 64 32.83 6.62 -41.81
C TYR A 64 33.02 6.33 -43.29
N ASP A 65 32.12 6.87 -44.12
CA ASP A 65 32.22 6.77 -45.57
C ASP A 65 32.97 8.00 -46.12
N PRO A 66 34.23 7.84 -46.61
CA PRO A 66 35.02 8.94 -47.13
C PRO A 66 34.54 9.46 -48.49
N ASP A 67 33.78 8.66 -49.25
CA ASP A 67 33.28 9.07 -50.58
C ASP A 67 32.07 10.01 -50.42
N THR A 68 31.23 9.77 -49.42
CA THR A 68 30.06 10.61 -49.13
C THR A 68 30.25 11.60 -48.00
N GLY A 69 31.34 11.49 -47.22
CA GLY A 69 31.58 12.31 -46.02
C GLY A 69 30.58 12.04 -44.90
N GLU A 70 30.11 10.79 -44.77
CA GLU A 70 29.02 10.40 -43.87
C GLU A 70 29.55 9.67 -42.63
N PHE A 71 29.17 10.15 -41.44
CA PHE A 71 29.48 9.50 -40.17
C PHE A 71 28.34 8.61 -39.72
N TYR A 72 28.60 7.31 -39.54
CA TYR A 72 27.59 6.34 -39.14
C TYR A 72 27.66 6.01 -37.64
N PHE A 73 26.49 5.89 -37.02
CA PHE A 73 26.30 5.51 -35.63
C PHE A 73 25.20 4.44 -35.52
N ASP A 74 25.53 3.28 -34.95
CA ASP A 74 24.57 2.19 -34.69
C ASP A 74 23.77 2.46 -33.41
N ARG A 75 22.92 3.49 -33.46
CA ARG A 75 22.17 4.05 -32.33
C ARG A 75 20.70 4.26 -32.68
N ASP A 76 19.87 4.48 -31.67
CA ASP A 76 18.43 4.68 -31.86
C ASP A 76 18.13 6.06 -32.51
N PRO A 77 17.59 6.10 -33.74
CA PRO A 77 17.29 7.36 -34.42
C PRO A 77 16.18 8.16 -33.74
N GLU A 78 15.28 7.52 -32.98
CA GLU A 78 14.19 8.24 -32.31
C GLU A 78 14.69 9.01 -31.09
N ALA A 79 15.59 8.43 -30.29
CA ALA A 79 16.30 9.13 -29.23
C ALA A 79 17.17 10.28 -29.77
N PHE A 80 17.85 10.08 -30.91
CA PHE A 80 18.69 11.13 -31.49
C PHE A 80 17.91 12.39 -31.87
N LYS A 81 16.64 12.26 -32.28
CA LYS A 81 15.76 13.41 -32.54
C LYS A 81 15.55 14.30 -31.31
N CYS A 82 15.61 13.76 -30.10
CA CYS A 82 15.57 14.56 -28.88
C CYS A 82 16.94 15.17 -28.56
N ILE A 83 18.03 14.45 -28.86
CA ILE A 83 19.40 14.93 -28.65
C ILE A 83 19.70 16.18 -29.49
N ILE A 84 19.28 16.19 -30.75
CA ILE A 84 19.53 17.31 -31.65
C ILE A 84 18.79 18.60 -31.21
N GLU A 85 17.67 18.48 -30.48
CA GLU A 85 16.91 19.63 -29.97
C GLU A 85 17.76 20.53 -29.06
N LEU A 86 18.77 19.98 -28.37
CA LEU A 86 19.74 20.74 -27.58
C LEU A 86 20.37 21.87 -28.40
N TYR A 87 20.80 21.57 -29.62
CA TYR A 87 21.56 22.53 -30.44
C TYR A 87 20.68 23.67 -30.98
N TYR A 88 19.38 23.41 -31.13
CA TYR A 88 18.41 24.39 -31.61
C TYR A 88 17.75 25.20 -30.49
N TYR A 89 17.40 24.55 -29.38
CA TYR A 89 16.58 25.13 -28.32
C TYR A 89 17.33 25.33 -26.99
N GLY A 90 18.47 24.66 -26.80
CA GLY A 90 19.28 24.75 -25.58
C GLY A 90 18.79 23.87 -24.42
N GLU A 91 17.73 23.09 -24.65
CA GLU A 91 17.13 22.16 -23.69
C GLU A 91 16.66 20.90 -24.42
N ILE A 92 16.57 19.79 -23.68
CA ILE A 92 16.16 18.48 -24.21
C ILE A 92 14.86 18.04 -23.55
N HIS A 93 13.89 17.63 -24.38
CA HIS A 93 12.70 16.93 -23.93
C HIS A 93 12.68 15.48 -24.41
N MET A 94 12.49 14.55 -23.46
CA MET A 94 12.30 13.14 -23.77
C MET A 94 10.93 12.91 -24.41
N LYS A 95 10.90 12.28 -25.58
CA LYS A 95 9.66 11.89 -26.25
C LYS A 95 8.97 10.73 -25.52
N ARG A 96 7.63 10.76 -25.48
CA ARG A 96 6.82 9.68 -24.92
C ARG A 96 7.08 8.36 -25.65
N GLY A 97 7.34 7.30 -24.88
CA GLY A 97 7.59 5.94 -25.38
C GLY A 97 9.06 5.54 -25.36
N ILE A 98 9.99 6.48 -25.19
CA ILE A 98 11.41 6.18 -24.96
C ILE A 98 11.60 5.89 -23.47
N CYS A 99 12.29 4.80 -23.13
CA CYS A 99 12.63 4.50 -21.75
C CYS A 99 13.63 5.55 -21.21
N PRO A 100 13.33 6.26 -20.10
CA PRO A 100 14.22 7.30 -19.57
C PRO A 100 15.64 6.79 -19.29
N ILE A 101 15.77 5.57 -18.76
CA ILE A 101 17.08 4.97 -18.47
C ILE A 101 17.88 4.68 -19.75
N CYS A 102 17.23 4.25 -20.82
CA CYS A 102 17.89 4.08 -22.12
C CYS A 102 18.29 5.44 -22.70
N PHE A 103 17.42 6.45 -22.58
CA PHE A 103 17.71 7.79 -23.04
C PHE A 103 18.91 8.43 -22.33
N MET A 104 19.05 8.21 -21.03
CA MET A 104 20.23 8.66 -20.28
C MET A 104 21.53 8.08 -20.83
N LYS A 105 21.53 6.82 -21.30
CA LYS A 105 22.68 6.20 -21.98
C LYS A 105 22.95 6.80 -23.36
N GLU A 106 21.91 7.29 -24.04
CA GLU A 106 22.08 8.06 -25.27
C GLU A 106 22.73 9.41 -24.96
N MET A 107 22.23 10.16 -23.97
CA MET A 107 22.85 11.43 -23.56
C MET A 107 24.32 11.26 -23.14
N GLU A 108 24.63 10.24 -22.35
CA GLU A 108 26.00 9.91 -21.95
C GLU A 108 26.87 9.59 -23.16
N PHE A 109 26.37 8.79 -24.11
CA PHE A 109 27.09 8.50 -25.34
C PHE A 109 27.41 9.77 -26.13
N TRP A 110 26.43 10.66 -26.29
CA TRP A 110 26.58 11.94 -26.98
C TRP A 110 27.38 12.99 -26.19
N LYS A 111 27.86 12.65 -24.98
CA LYS A 111 28.60 13.54 -24.06
C LYS A 111 27.78 14.77 -23.64
N ILE A 112 26.49 14.57 -23.41
CA ILE A 112 25.57 15.64 -22.99
C ILE A 112 25.24 15.43 -21.52
N ASP A 113 25.43 16.48 -20.72
CA ASP A 113 25.10 16.45 -19.29
C ASP A 113 23.57 16.41 -19.07
N SER A 114 23.16 15.70 -18.02
CA SER A 114 21.77 15.63 -17.55
C SER A 114 21.17 17.00 -17.20
N ASP A 115 22.00 18.01 -16.95
CA ASP A 115 21.59 19.38 -16.66
C ASP A 115 20.78 20.00 -17.80
N PHE A 116 20.99 19.56 -19.04
CA PHE A 116 20.26 20.02 -20.22
C PHE A 116 18.85 19.44 -20.38
N LEU A 117 18.48 18.44 -19.58
CA LEU A 117 17.09 17.98 -19.51
C LEU A 117 16.22 19.04 -18.84
N ASP A 118 15.07 19.31 -19.44
CA ASP A 118 14.06 20.16 -18.82
C ASP A 118 13.50 19.53 -17.54
N GLU A 119 12.99 20.37 -16.63
CA GLU A 119 12.45 19.97 -15.33
C GLU A 119 11.34 18.92 -15.44
N CYS A 120 10.50 19.00 -16.48
CA CYS A 120 9.45 17.99 -16.69
C CYS A 120 10.03 16.59 -16.96
N CYS A 121 11.14 16.51 -17.69
CA CYS A 121 11.81 15.27 -18.04
C CYS A 121 12.66 14.75 -16.87
N LYS A 122 13.29 15.64 -16.10
CA LYS A 122 13.98 15.30 -14.84
C LYS A 122 13.01 14.68 -13.82
N SER A 123 11.82 15.27 -13.66
CA SER A 123 10.77 14.70 -12.80
C SER A 123 10.36 13.30 -13.25
N HIS A 124 10.13 13.10 -14.54
CA HIS A 124 9.76 11.79 -15.08
C HIS A 124 10.88 10.74 -14.92
N LEU A 125 12.13 11.11 -15.16
CA LEU A 125 13.28 10.24 -14.93
C LEU A 125 13.35 9.80 -13.46
N LYS A 126 13.21 10.74 -12.54
CA LYS A 126 13.23 10.47 -11.10
C LYS A 126 12.11 9.52 -10.67
N GLU A 127 10.89 9.70 -11.19
CA GLU A 127 9.78 8.77 -10.95
C GLU A 127 10.12 7.34 -11.37
N VAL A 128 10.75 7.16 -12.54
CA VAL A 128 11.18 5.85 -13.02
C VAL A 128 12.31 5.27 -12.17
N GLU A 129 13.27 6.09 -11.74
CA GLU A 129 14.35 5.67 -10.84
C GLU A 129 13.81 5.21 -9.47
N ASP A 130 12.86 5.96 -8.90
CA ASP A 130 12.19 5.60 -7.65
C ASP A 130 11.42 4.27 -7.80
N GLU A 131 10.74 4.05 -8.94
CA GLU A 131 10.06 2.78 -9.23
C GLU A 131 11.04 1.60 -9.36
N LEU A 132 12.16 1.79 -10.04
CA LEU A 132 13.20 0.77 -10.16
C LEU A 132 13.86 0.46 -8.81
N ALA A 133 14.10 1.49 -7.98
CA ALA A 133 14.60 1.31 -6.62
C ALA A 133 13.61 0.53 -5.75
N GLU A 134 12.30 0.80 -5.88
CA GLU A 134 11.24 0.07 -5.19
C GLU A 134 11.18 -1.41 -5.64
N ILE A 135 11.30 -1.67 -6.95
CA ILE A 135 11.39 -3.03 -7.50
C ILE A 135 12.62 -3.74 -6.92
N ALA A 136 13.80 -3.11 -6.95
CA ALA A 136 15.05 -3.68 -6.46
C ALA A 136 14.96 -4.03 -4.96
N GLU A 137 14.38 -3.17 -4.14
CA GLU A 137 14.18 -3.42 -2.71
C GLU A 137 13.18 -4.56 -2.47
N LYS A 138 12.11 -4.63 -3.27
CA LYS A 138 11.13 -5.72 -3.22
C LYS A 138 11.77 -7.06 -3.60
N VAL A 139 12.58 -7.09 -4.66
CA VAL A 139 13.37 -8.27 -5.08
C VAL A 139 14.33 -8.69 -3.97
N ARG A 140 15.12 -7.77 -3.42
CA ARG A 140 16.03 -8.02 -2.30
C ARG A 140 15.29 -8.64 -1.12
N THR A 141 14.14 -8.07 -0.74
CA THR A 141 13.31 -8.58 0.35
C THR A 141 12.84 -10.01 0.09
N ILE A 142 12.45 -10.33 -1.15
CA ILE A 142 12.02 -11.68 -1.53
C ILE A 142 13.21 -12.67 -1.52
N LEU A 143 14.38 -12.27 -2.03
CA LEU A 143 15.57 -13.12 -2.07
C LEU A 143 16.08 -13.45 -0.66
N VAL A 144 16.18 -12.44 0.22
CA VAL A 144 16.56 -12.63 1.63
C VAL A 144 15.61 -13.60 2.32
N ASP A 145 14.31 -13.47 2.06
CA ASP A 145 13.32 -14.39 2.63
C ASP A 145 13.48 -15.82 2.09
N ARG A 146 13.79 -16.01 0.80
CA ARG A 146 13.90 -17.32 0.14
C ARG A 146 15.19 -18.06 0.52
N GLU A 147 16.34 -17.43 0.35
CA GLU A 147 17.64 -18.09 0.43
C GLU A 147 18.24 -18.04 1.84
N GLY A 148 17.77 -17.11 2.68
CA GLY A 148 18.35 -16.87 4.01
C GLY A 148 19.76 -16.27 3.91
N ASP A 149 20.20 -15.59 4.96
CA ASP A 149 21.56 -15.02 4.99
C ASP A 149 22.59 -16.16 5.08
N PRO A 150 23.51 -16.34 4.11
CA PRO A 150 24.51 -17.40 4.14
C PRO A 150 25.45 -17.33 5.36
N SER A 151 25.60 -16.13 5.94
CA SER A 151 26.42 -15.87 7.12
C SER A 151 25.70 -16.15 8.45
N ALA A 152 24.43 -16.56 8.41
CA ALA A 152 23.60 -16.75 9.58
C ALA A 152 24.00 -17.98 10.42
N GLY A 153 24.20 -17.77 11.74
CA GLY A 153 24.43 -18.83 12.72
C GLY A 153 23.22 -19.77 12.91
N GLY A 154 23.40 -20.89 13.62
CA GLY A 154 22.35 -21.91 13.80
C GLY A 154 21.04 -21.37 14.40
N TRP A 155 21.14 -20.45 15.36
CA TRP A 155 19.98 -19.77 15.94
C TRP A 155 19.26 -18.87 14.93
N GLN A 156 19.99 -18.11 14.11
CA GLN A 156 19.40 -17.26 13.08
C GLN A 156 18.70 -18.08 11.99
N ARG A 157 19.24 -19.26 11.63
CA ARG A 157 18.58 -20.19 10.70
C ARG A 157 17.26 -20.74 11.27
N PHE A 158 17.26 -21.14 12.54
CA PHE A 158 16.04 -21.56 13.23
C PHE A 158 15.03 -20.39 13.32
N GLN A 159 15.51 -19.20 13.63
CA GLN A 159 14.70 -17.98 13.70
C GLN A 159 14.02 -17.66 12.36
N ILE A 160 14.75 -17.72 11.24
CA ILE A 160 14.19 -17.52 9.89
C ILE A 160 13.18 -18.61 9.54
N CYS A 161 13.48 -19.87 9.86
CA CYS A 161 12.56 -20.98 9.64
C CYS A 161 11.24 -20.79 10.41
N LEU A 162 11.33 -20.42 11.70
CA LEU A 162 10.18 -20.14 12.55
C LEU A 162 9.41 -18.90 12.06
N TRP A 163 10.12 -17.87 11.59
CA TRP A 163 9.50 -16.67 11.00
C TRP A 163 8.68 -17.05 9.75
N ARG A 164 9.24 -17.83 8.82
CA ARG A 164 8.52 -18.32 7.63
C ARG A 164 7.31 -19.17 8.02
N LEU A 165 7.46 -20.04 9.02
CA LEU A 165 6.39 -20.90 9.52
C LEU A 165 5.19 -20.08 10.04
N MET A 166 5.46 -18.96 10.75
CA MET A 166 4.44 -18.16 11.42
C MET A 166 3.87 -17.01 10.57
N GLU A 167 4.65 -16.46 9.64
CA GLU A 167 4.28 -15.27 8.86
C GLU A 167 3.85 -15.60 7.43
N LYS A 168 4.32 -16.71 6.85
CA LYS A 168 4.04 -17.10 5.45
C LYS A 168 3.28 -18.44 5.40
N PRO A 169 1.93 -18.42 5.35
CA PRO A 169 1.11 -19.64 5.30
C PRO A 169 1.41 -20.54 4.10
N GLU A 170 1.87 -19.96 2.99
CA GLU A 170 2.20 -20.70 1.77
C GLU A 170 3.61 -21.28 1.75
N SER A 171 4.42 -21.02 2.79
CA SER A 171 5.81 -21.49 2.83
C SER A 171 5.92 -23.00 2.97
N SER A 172 5.00 -23.62 3.72
CA SER A 172 5.04 -25.05 4.03
C SER A 172 3.66 -25.56 4.47
N LEU A 173 3.45 -26.88 4.39
CA LEU A 173 2.21 -27.51 4.85
C LEU A 173 1.95 -27.27 6.35
N PRO A 174 2.95 -27.37 7.26
CA PRO A 174 2.78 -26.99 8.67
C PRO A 174 2.41 -25.51 8.86
N ALA A 175 3.00 -24.59 8.09
CA ALA A 175 2.64 -23.16 8.14
C ALA A 175 1.16 -22.94 7.78
N HIS A 176 0.69 -23.65 6.75
CA HIS A 176 -0.70 -23.60 6.33
C HIS A 176 -1.65 -24.12 7.40
N ILE A 177 -1.31 -25.24 8.06
CA ILE A 177 -2.11 -25.79 9.18
C ILE A 177 -2.17 -24.79 10.34
N ILE A 178 -1.04 -24.22 10.76
CA ILE A 178 -1.00 -23.22 11.85
C ILE A 178 -1.89 -22.03 11.50
N ALA A 179 -1.82 -21.53 10.27
CA ALA A 179 -2.65 -20.42 9.84
C ALA A 179 -4.16 -20.73 9.89
N ILE A 180 -4.57 -21.95 9.49
CA ILE A 180 -5.96 -22.41 9.60
C ILE A 180 -6.39 -22.52 11.06
N VAL A 181 -5.55 -23.10 11.92
CA VAL A 181 -5.83 -23.24 13.36
C VAL A 181 -6.00 -21.86 13.99
N SER A 182 -5.08 -20.92 13.74
CA SER A 182 -5.19 -19.54 14.21
C SER A 182 -6.49 -18.86 13.76
N PHE A 183 -6.89 -19.05 12.50
CA PHE A 183 -8.15 -18.54 11.99
C PHE A 183 -9.37 -19.13 12.73
N ILE A 184 -9.37 -20.43 12.99
CA ILE A 184 -10.43 -21.10 13.78
C ILE A 184 -10.50 -20.53 15.20
N PHE A 185 -9.37 -20.32 15.87
CA PHE A 185 -9.33 -19.70 17.20
C PHE A 185 -9.89 -18.27 17.21
N ILE A 186 -9.65 -17.49 16.16
CA ILE A 186 -10.26 -16.15 16.01
C ILE A 186 -11.78 -16.24 15.89
N LEU A 187 -12.29 -17.18 15.08
CA LEU A 187 -13.73 -17.39 14.94
C LEU A 187 -14.37 -17.84 16.26
N ILE A 188 -13.77 -18.83 16.94
CA ILE A 188 -14.26 -19.32 18.24
C ILE A 188 -14.29 -18.19 19.27
N SER A 189 -13.20 -17.43 19.42
CA SER A 189 -13.16 -16.31 20.36
C SER A 189 -14.19 -15.22 20.03
N SER A 190 -14.43 -14.97 18.74
CA SER A 190 -15.45 -14.00 18.30
C SER A 190 -16.87 -14.48 18.64
N VAL A 191 -17.16 -15.77 18.42
CA VAL A 191 -18.46 -16.37 18.78
C VAL A 191 -18.66 -16.37 20.30
N VAL A 192 -17.65 -16.78 21.07
CA VAL A 192 -17.68 -16.76 22.54
C VAL A 192 -17.93 -15.35 23.06
N MET A 193 -17.27 -14.35 22.49
CA MET A 193 -17.51 -12.94 22.84
C MET A 193 -18.96 -12.53 22.56
N CYS A 194 -19.53 -12.89 21.40
CA CYS A 194 -20.92 -12.59 21.09
C CYS A 194 -21.88 -13.30 22.05
N VAL A 195 -21.69 -14.61 22.27
CA VAL A 195 -22.54 -15.43 23.15
C VAL A 195 -22.48 -14.93 24.60
N GLY A 196 -21.30 -14.51 25.08
CA GLY A 196 -21.14 -13.94 26.41
C GLY A 196 -21.90 -12.63 26.65
N THR A 197 -22.38 -11.96 25.59
CA THR A 197 -23.23 -10.76 25.72
C THR A 197 -24.73 -11.05 25.83
N ILE A 198 -25.15 -12.31 25.61
CA ILE A 198 -26.56 -12.71 25.67
C ILE A 198 -26.97 -12.84 27.15
N PRO A 199 -27.92 -12.03 27.66
CA PRO A 199 -28.32 -12.06 29.07
C PRO A 199 -28.85 -13.42 29.52
N ASP A 200 -29.59 -14.11 28.66
CA ASP A 200 -30.21 -15.42 28.96
C ASP A 200 -29.18 -16.54 29.18
N LEU A 201 -27.93 -16.34 28.75
CA LEU A 201 -26.84 -17.31 28.89
C LEU A 201 -25.82 -16.90 29.97
N GLN A 202 -26.04 -15.76 30.63
CA GLN A 202 -25.22 -15.30 31.75
C GLN A 202 -25.70 -15.96 33.05
N VAL A 203 -24.75 -16.21 33.94
CA VAL A 203 -25.02 -16.84 35.24
C VAL A 203 -24.96 -15.78 36.34
N GLU A 204 -25.85 -15.85 37.31
CA GLU A 204 -25.79 -14.98 38.48
C GLU A 204 -24.64 -15.41 39.40
N ASP A 205 -23.74 -14.48 39.70
CA ASP A 205 -22.73 -14.66 40.74
C ASP A 205 -23.37 -14.63 42.14
N SER A 206 -22.61 -15.02 43.16
CA SER A 206 -22.90 -14.95 44.58
C SER A 206 -23.46 -13.60 45.08
N GLU A 207 -23.19 -12.50 44.36
CA GLU A 207 -23.72 -11.15 44.63
C GLU A 207 -24.97 -10.79 43.80
N GLY A 208 -25.54 -11.73 43.05
CA GLY A 208 -26.72 -11.51 42.19
C GLY A 208 -26.43 -10.73 40.90
N LYS A 209 -25.16 -10.65 40.49
CA LYS A 209 -24.74 -9.95 39.28
C LYS A 209 -24.57 -10.94 38.13
N LEU A 210 -25.09 -10.59 36.96
CA LEU A 210 -24.90 -11.39 35.74
C LEU A 210 -23.41 -11.40 35.33
N THR A 211 -22.84 -12.59 35.24
CA THR A 211 -21.47 -12.87 34.83
C THR A 211 -21.42 -13.86 33.68
N GLU A 212 -20.28 -13.95 32.99
CA GLU A 212 -20.09 -14.84 31.86
C GLU A 212 -20.11 -16.30 32.36
N HIS A 213 -20.75 -17.21 31.62
CA HIS A 213 -20.79 -18.62 32.00
C HIS A 213 -19.36 -19.19 32.11
N PRO A 214 -19.03 -19.99 33.16
CA PRO A 214 -17.66 -20.44 33.42
C PRO A 214 -17.02 -21.22 32.26
N VAL A 215 -17.82 -21.97 31.51
CA VAL A 215 -17.35 -22.67 30.30
C VAL A 215 -16.87 -21.69 29.21
N LEU A 216 -17.57 -20.57 29.03
CA LEU A 216 -17.18 -19.53 28.06
C LEU A 216 -15.86 -18.88 28.50
N GLU A 217 -15.68 -18.64 29.80
CA GLU A 217 -14.42 -18.12 30.36
C GLU A 217 -13.24 -19.07 30.14
N VAL A 218 -13.46 -20.39 30.27
CA VAL A 218 -12.43 -21.40 29.98
C VAL A 218 -12.05 -21.38 28.51
N ILE A 219 -13.03 -21.40 27.60
CA ILE A 219 -12.78 -21.37 26.15
C ILE A 219 -12.03 -20.08 25.77
N GLU A 220 -12.47 -18.95 26.31
CA GLU A 220 -11.85 -17.64 26.14
C GLU A 220 -10.38 -17.66 26.61
N THR A 221 -10.11 -18.21 27.79
CA THR A 221 -8.76 -18.33 28.35
C THR A 221 -7.86 -19.20 27.47
N VAL A 222 -8.39 -20.30 26.93
CA VAL A 222 -7.65 -21.16 25.98
C VAL A 222 -7.35 -20.40 24.68
N CYS A 223 -8.31 -19.63 24.14
CA CYS A 223 -8.10 -18.82 22.94
C CYS A 223 -7.03 -17.75 23.15
N ILE A 224 -7.06 -17.05 24.29
CA ILE A 224 -6.05 -16.07 24.66
C ILE A 224 -4.69 -16.73 24.83
N GLY A 225 -4.63 -17.91 25.46
CA GLY A 225 -3.40 -18.70 25.56
C GLY A 225 -2.79 -18.98 24.19
N TRP A 226 -3.60 -19.40 23.22
CA TRP A 226 -3.16 -19.58 21.83
C TRP A 226 -2.64 -18.28 21.22
N PHE A 227 -3.38 -17.17 21.33
CA PHE A 227 -2.94 -15.87 20.80
C PHE A 227 -1.66 -15.35 21.44
N THR A 228 -1.47 -15.59 22.73
CA THR A 228 -0.23 -15.24 23.42
C THR A 228 0.94 -16.06 22.91
N ILE A 229 0.78 -17.38 22.77
CA ILE A 229 1.82 -18.25 22.21
C ILE A 229 2.17 -17.78 20.79
N GLU A 230 1.16 -17.50 19.98
CA GLU A 230 1.31 -17.01 18.62
C GLU A 230 2.10 -15.68 18.58
N TYR A 231 1.73 -14.70 19.42
CA TYR A 231 2.42 -13.42 19.51
C TYR A 231 3.86 -13.56 20.01
N LEU A 232 4.10 -14.40 21.02
CA LEU A 232 5.43 -14.67 21.55
C LEU A 232 6.32 -15.37 20.52
N LEU A 233 5.83 -16.37 19.80
CA LEU A 233 6.56 -17.05 18.74
C LEU A 233 6.94 -16.08 17.61
N ARG A 234 6.05 -15.16 17.23
CA ARG A 234 6.36 -14.10 16.26
C ARG A 234 7.36 -13.08 16.81
N LEU A 235 7.21 -12.68 18.06
CA LEU A 235 8.14 -11.76 18.71
C LEU A 235 9.54 -12.37 18.78
N ILE A 236 9.67 -13.65 19.17
CA ILE A 236 10.95 -14.39 19.24
C ILE A 236 11.56 -14.59 17.85
N SER A 237 10.74 -14.88 16.83
CA SER A 237 11.22 -15.08 15.46
C SER A 237 11.58 -13.77 14.74
N SER A 238 11.04 -12.61 15.13
CA SER A 238 11.33 -11.34 14.45
C SER A 238 12.82 -10.92 14.55
N PRO A 239 13.46 -10.47 13.45
CA PRO A 239 14.84 -9.97 13.49
C PRO A 239 14.99 -8.65 14.27
N ASN A 240 13.98 -7.76 14.23
CA ASN A 240 13.98 -6.50 14.97
C ASN A 240 12.72 -6.38 15.82
N LYS A 241 12.88 -6.50 17.14
CA LYS A 241 11.77 -6.55 18.10
C LYS A 241 11.00 -5.24 18.17
N ILE A 242 11.69 -4.10 18.14
CA ILE A 242 11.05 -2.77 18.23
C ILE A 242 10.22 -2.51 16.97
N LYS A 243 10.83 -2.73 15.79
CA LYS A 243 10.11 -2.60 14.52
C LYS A 243 8.91 -3.56 14.44
N PHE A 244 9.04 -4.75 15.02
CA PHE A 244 7.94 -5.70 15.11
C PHE A 244 6.80 -5.19 15.99
N VAL A 245 7.07 -4.79 17.24
CA VAL A 245 6.02 -4.34 18.17
C VAL A 245 5.30 -3.10 17.64
N LEU A 246 6.01 -2.20 16.94
CA LEU A 246 5.42 -0.99 16.36
C LEU A 246 4.70 -1.20 15.02
N SER A 247 4.72 -2.41 14.46
CA SER A 247 4.00 -2.72 13.22
C SER A 247 2.50 -2.83 13.46
N PHE A 248 1.68 -2.22 12.59
CA PHE A 248 0.22 -2.14 12.73
C PHE A 248 -0.46 -3.48 13.02
N MET A 249 -0.09 -4.55 12.30
CA MET A 249 -0.67 -5.88 12.51
C MET A 249 -0.31 -6.47 13.88
N ASN A 250 0.89 -6.18 14.37
CA ASN A 250 1.35 -6.69 15.66
C ASN A 250 0.78 -5.89 16.83
N ILE A 251 0.46 -4.60 16.64
CA ILE A 251 -0.31 -3.80 17.60
C ILE A 251 -1.70 -4.42 17.79
N ILE A 252 -2.37 -4.83 16.71
CA ILE A 252 -3.67 -5.54 16.80
C ILE A 252 -3.52 -6.86 17.57
N ASP A 253 -2.48 -7.64 17.25
CA ASP A 253 -2.19 -8.91 17.95
C ASP A 253 -1.95 -8.70 19.46
N PHE A 254 -1.30 -7.59 19.85
CA PHE A 254 -1.09 -7.22 21.24
C PHE A 254 -2.39 -6.74 21.92
N MET A 255 -3.14 -5.84 21.29
CA MET A 255 -4.42 -5.33 21.78
C MET A 255 -5.45 -6.46 21.97
N ALA A 256 -5.37 -7.52 21.17
CA ALA A 256 -6.20 -8.71 21.27
C ALA A 256 -6.01 -9.49 22.59
N ILE A 257 -4.79 -9.55 23.13
CA ILE A 257 -4.45 -10.30 24.36
C ILE A 257 -4.40 -9.40 25.60
N MET A 258 -4.11 -8.11 25.42
CA MET A 258 -3.90 -7.14 26.51
C MET A 258 -5.03 -7.11 27.55
N PRO A 259 -6.34 -7.09 27.20
CA PRO A 259 -7.40 -6.98 28.20
C PRO A 259 -7.36 -8.06 29.28
N PHE A 260 -7.01 -9.30 28.92
CA PHE A 260 -6.93 -10.41 29.86
C PHE A 260 -5.83 -10.20 30.89
N TYR A 261 -4.62 -9.88 30.43
CA TYR A 261 -3.48 -9.69 31.33
C TYR A 261 -3.64 -8.44 32.20
N VAL A 262 -4.21 -7.37 31.67
CA VAL A 262 -4.48 -6.15 32.46
C VAL A 262 -5.52 -6.43 33.53
N VAL A 263 -6.62 -7.13 33.22
CA VAL A 263 -7.61 -7.52 34.23
C VAL A 263 -6.98 -8.43 35.28
N LEU A 264 -6.20 -9.44 34.87
CA LEU A 264 -5.50 -10.35 35.78
C LEU A 264 -4.59 -9.59 36.75
N ILE A 265 -3.75 -8.68 36.23
CA ILE A 265 -2.86 -7.83 37.04
C ILE A 265 -3.66 -6.92 37.98
N LEU A 266 -4.71 -6.26 37.50
CA LEU A 266 -5.55 -5.39 38.32
C LEU A 266 -6.25 -6.16 39.44
N THR A 267 -6.72 -7.38 39.19
CA THR A 267 -7.36 -8.21 40.21
C THR A 267 -6.35 -8.78 41.21
N SER A 268 -5.13 -9.13 40.79
CA SER A 268 -4.12 -9.72 41.67
C SER A 268 -3.36 -8.68 42.50
N PHE A 269 -3.08 -7.49 41.95
CA PHE A 269 -2.33 -6.42 42.62
C PHE A 269 -3.23 -5.31 43.18
N GLY A 270 -4.41 -5.07 42.59
CA GLY A 270 -5.31 -3.97 42.92
C GLY A 270 -6.16 -4.19 44.17
N ALA A 271 -6.16 -5.39 44.76
CA ALA A 271 -6.83 -5.68 46.02
C ALA A 271 -6.30 -4.85 47.23
N GLY A 272 -5.16 -4.17 47.08
CA GLY A 272 -4.51 -3.42 48.17
C GLY A 272 -4.43 -1.89 48.07
N MET A 273 -4.71 -1.26 46.91
CA MET A 273 -4.38 0.18 46.72
C MET A 273 -5.40 1.05 45.98
N MET A 274 -6.44 0.50 45.34
CA MET A 274 -7.31 1.28 44.45
C MET A 274 -8.78 1.12 44.86
N GLU A 275 -9.55 2.21 44.92
CA GLU A 275 -10.99 2.15 45.20
C GLU A 275 -11.69 1.24 44.18
N LEU A 276 -12.40 0.22 44.68
CA LEU A 276 -13.06 -0.84 43.90
C LEU A 276 -13.93 -0.31 42.74
N ALA A 277 -14.55 0.86 42.91
CA ALA A 277 -15.42 1.47 41.91
C ALA A 277 -14.67 1.88 40.63
N ASN A 278 -13.46 2.43 40.75
CA ASN A 278 -12.63 2.82 39.60
C ASN A 278 -12.07 1.58 38.88
N VAL A 279 -11.80 0.51 39.63
CA VAL A 279 -11.36 -0.77 39.06
C VAL A 279 -12.48 -1.42 38.25
N GLN A 280 -13.72 -1.40 38.74
CA GLN A 280 -14.86 -1.98 38.02
C GLN A 280 -15.15 -1.25 36.69
N GLN A 281 -15.10 0.08 36.68
CA GLN A 281 -15.25 0.88 35.45
C GLN A 281 -14.12 0.61 34.45
N ALA A 282 -12.87 0.51 34.94
CA ALA A 282 -11.73 0.16 34.10
C ALA A 282 -11.88 -1.24 33.49
N VAL A 283 -12.28 -2.25 34.27
CA VAL A 283 -12.54 -3.61 33.78
C VAL A 283 -13.65 -3.64 32.73
N GLN A 284 -14.69 -2.83 32.88
CA GLN A 284 -15.77 -2.72 31.90
C GLN A 284 -15.29 -2.12 30.56
N ALA A 285 -14.46 -1.08 30.61
CA ALA A 285 -13.84 -0.50 29.42
C ALA A 285 -12.90 -1.50 28.71
N LEU A 286 -12.12 -2.28 29.48
CA LEU A 286 -11.22 -3.32 28.93
C LEU A 286 -11.98 -4.44 28.21
N ARG A 287 -13.24 -4.74 28.59
CA ARG A 287 -14.06 -5.73 27.86
C ARG A 287 -14.35 -5.30 26.42
N ILE A 288 -14.57 -4.00 26.17
CA ILE A 288 -14.82 -3.49 24.81
C ILE A 288 -13.59 -3.72 23.92
N MET A 289 -12.38 -3.61 24.47
CA MET A 289 -11.15 -3.86 23.72
C MET A 289 -11.01 -5.31 23.24
N ARG A 290 -11.76 -6.28 23.79
CA ARG A 290 -11.77 -7.67 23.28
C ARG A 290 -12.24 -7.73 21.82
N ILE A 291 -13.05 -6.77 21.36
CA ILE A 291 -13.47 -6.63 19.96
C ILE A 291 -12.25 -6.50 19.02
N ALA A 292 -11.12 -5.99 19.52
CA ALA A 292 -9.90 -5.85 18.75
C ALA A 292 -9.41 -7.18 18.15
N ARG A 293 -9.78 -8.33 18.75
CA ARG A 293 -9.44 -9.67 18.25
C ARG A 293 -10.04 -9.98 16.89
N ILE A 294 -11.21 -9.43 16.57
CA ILE A 294 -11.83 -9.57 15.25
C ILE A 294 -10.90 -9.00 14.18
N PHE A 295 -10.18 -7.91 14.48
CA PHE A 295 -9.24 -7.33 13.53
C PHE A 295 -8.00 -8.21 13.27
N LYS A 296 -7.71 -9.25 14.09
CA LYS A 296 -6.68 -10.25 13.72
C LYS A 296 -7.02 -10.96 12.41
N LEU A 297 -8.30 -11.00 12.00
CA LEU A 297 -8.71 -11.48 10.67
C LEU A 297 -8.03 -10.74 9.52
N ALA A 298 -7.61 -9.48 9.72
CA ALA A 298 -6.88 -8.71 8.73
C ALA A 298 -5.57 -9.37 8.30
N ARG A 299 -4.90 -10.11 9.20
CA ARG A 299 -3.69 -10.87 8.85
C ARG A 299 -3.97 -12.01 7.88
N HIS A 300 -5.16 -12.60 7.95
CA HIS A 300 -5.56 -13.74 7.14
C HIS A 300 -6.32 -13.35 5.86
N SER A 301 -6.67 -12.07 5.70
CA SER A 301 -7.38 -11.55 4.53
C SER A 301 -6.51 -10.56 3.77
N SER A 302 -5.99 -10.99 2.62
CA SER A 302 -5.27 -10.10 1.69
C SER A 302 -6.12 -8.89 1.29
N GLY A 303 -7.43 -9.08 1.10
CA GLY A 303 -8.37 -7.99 0.80
C GLY A 303 -8.41 -6.91 1.89
N LEU A 304 -8.37 -7.29 3.18
CA LEU A 304 -8.40 -6.33 4.28
C LEU A 304 -7.06 -5.60 4.45
N GLN A 305 -5.94 -6.26 4.12
CA GLN A 305 -4.61 -5.62 4.08
C GLN A 305 -4.52 -4.60 2.95
N THR A 306 -4.99 -4.97 1.75
CA THR A 306 -5.07 -4.05 0.61
C THR A 306 -5.97 -2.86 0.92
N LEU A 307 -7.14 -3.10 1.53
CA LEU A 307 -8.04 -2.05 1.97
C LEU A 307 -7.35 -1.10 2.96
N THR A 308 -6.63 -1.63 3.96
CA THR A 308 -5.91 -0.81 4.96
C THR A 308 -4.84 0.06 4.30
N SER A 309 -4.04 -0.50 3.41
CA SER A 309 -3.00 0.24 2.67
C SER A 309 -3.60 1.32 1.78
N ALA A 310 -4.71 1.02 1.11
CA ALA A 310 -5.38 1.97 0.23
C ALA A 310 -6.09 3.09 1.01
N LEU A 311 -6.69 2.78 2.16
CA LEU A 311 -7.22 3.78 3.09
C LEU A 311 -6.11 4.70 3.61
N LYS A 312 -4.94 4.14 3.96
CA LYS A 312 -3.77 4.92 4.38
C LYS A 312 -3.33 5.90 3.30
N SER A 313 -3.29 5.46 2.05
CA SER A 313 -2.96 6.31 0.90
C SER A 313 -4.03 7.39 0.64
N SER A 314 -5.28 7.07 0.95
CA SER A 314 -6.43 7.97 0.75
C SER A 314 -6.79 8.82 1.99
N LEU A 315 -5.93 8.87 3.01
CA LEU A 315 -6.22 9.59 4.27
C LEU A 315 -6.52 11.07 4.06
N LYS A 316 -5.83 11.73 3.11
CA LYS A 316 -6.07 13.13 2.78
C LYS A 316 -7.47 13.34 2.23
N GLU A 317 -7.89 12.48 1.30
CA GLU A 317 -9.22 12.54 0.67
C GLU A 317 -10.33 12.16 1.65
N LEU A 318 -10.09 11.14 2.49
CA LEU A 318 -11.01 10.76 3.57
C LEU A 318 -11.15 11.88 4.60
N GLY A 319 -10.04 12.55 4.94
CA GLY A 319 -10.04 13.72 5.83
C GLY A 319 -10.87 14.88 5.27
N LEU A 320 -10.78 15.11 3.95
CA LEU A 320 -11.59 16.11 3.26
C LEU A 320 -13.09 15.78 3.30
N LEU A 321 -13.46 14.51 3.07
CA LEU A 321 -14.83 14.02 3.20
C LEU A 321 -15.38 14.26 4.62
N LEU A 322 -14.61 13.87 5.64
CA LEU A 322 -15.01 14.05 7.04
C LEU A 322 -15.14 15.53 7.42
N MET A 323 -14.28 16.40 6.87
CA MET A 323 -14.36 17.84 7.07
C MET A 323 -15.66 18.42 6.47
N TYR A 324 -16.00 18.08 5.23
CA TYR A 324 -17.25 18.55 4.60
C TYR A 324 -18.49 18.04 5.33
N MET A 325 -18.50 16.76 5.73
CA MET A 325 -19.59 16.20 6.53
C MET A 325 -19.67 16.88 7.90
N GLY A 326 -18.55 17.15 8.57
CA GLY A 326 -18.52 17.82 9.87
C GLY A 326 -19.09 19.24 9.81
N VAL A 327 -18.71 20.03 8.80
CA VAL A 327 -19.26 21.37 8.59
C VAL A 327 -20.76 21.32 8.31
N GLY A 328 -21.20 20.39 7.44
CA GLY A 328 -22.62 20.22 7.13
C GLY A 328 -23.45 19.78 8.34
N VAL A 329 -22.97 18.81 9.11
CA VAL A 329 -23.62 18.34 10.35
C VAL A 329 -23.79 19.50 11.32
N PHE A 330 -22.75 20.29 11.55
CA PHE A 330 -22.82 21.45 12.43
C PHE A 330 -23.86 22.48 11.93
N LEU A 331 -23.76 22.87 10.65
CA LEU A 331 -24.62 23.88 10.04
C LEU A 331 -26.10 23.47 10.05
N PHE A 332 -26.42 22.29 9.51
CA PHE A 332 -27.81 21.84 9.36
C PHE A 332 -28.45 21.52 10.71
N SER A 333 -27.66 21.11 11.71
CA SER A 333 -28.16 20.90 13.08
C SER A 333 -28.50 22.22 13.76
N ALA A 334 -27.65 23.24 13.62
CA ALA A 334 -27.94 24.57 14.16
C ALA A 334 -29.19 25.19 13.50
N LEU A 335 -29.33 25.05 12.18
CA LEU A 335 -30.54 25.48 11.46
C LEU A 335 -31.78 24.66 11.87
N GLY A 336 -31.66 23.34 11.96
CA GLY A 336 -32.75 22.45 12.38
C GLY A 336 -33.27 22.80 13.76
N TYR A 337 -32.36 22.95 14.74
CA TYR A 337 -32.71 23.38 16.09
C TYR A 337 -33.42 24.74 16.10
N THR A 338 -32.83 25.75 15.47
CA THR A 338 -33.38 27.11 15.49
C THR A 338 -34.73 27.23 14.77
N MET A 339 -34.96 26.45 13.72
CA MET A 339 -36.24 26.43 13.00
C MET A 339 -37.32 25.65 13.75
N GLU A 340 -36.94 24.65 14.55
CA GLU A 340 -37.89 23.78 15.27
C GLU A 340 -38.12 24.20 16.73
N GLN A 341 -37.30 25.10 17.30
CA GLN A 341 -37.34 25.45 18.74
C GLN A 341 -38.71 25.97 19.23
N ASN A 342 -39.53 26.52 18.32
CA ASN A 342 -40.84 27.08 18.65
C ASN A 342 -41.99 26.07 18.52
N HIS A 343 -41.73 24.84 18.06
CA HIS A 343 -42.75 23.82 17.92
C HIS A 343 -42.94 23.07 19.25
N PRO A 344 -44.17 22.94 19.80
CA PRO A 344 -44.40 22.37 21.13
C PRO A 344 -43.92 20.92 21.26
N ASP A 345 -44.06 20.13 20.20
CA ASP A 345 -43.62 18.72 20.18
C ASP A 345 -42.28 18.53 19.45
N THR A 346 -41.37 19.51 19.51
CA THR A 346 -40.08 19.38 18.82
C THR A 346 -39.23 18.26 19.41
N LEU A 347 -38.54 17.52 18.54
CA LEU A 347 -37.57 16.49 18.90
C LEU A 347 -36.13 17.05 18.98
N PHE A 348 -35.95 18.33 18.62
CA PHE A 348 -34.68 19.02 18.59
C PHE A 348 -34.45 19.73 19.93
N THR A 349 -33.95 19.03 20.96
CA THR A 349 -33.80 19.63 22.31
C THR A 349 -32.53 20.46 22.45
N SER A 350 -31.48 20.13 21.70
CA SER A 350 -30.21 20.87 21.70
C SER A 350 -29.48 20.71 20.37
N ILE A 351 -28.57 21.62 20.05
CA ILE A 351 -27.75 21.55 18.83
C ILE A 351 -26.92 20.24 18.78
N PRO A 352 -26.21 19.81 19.86
CA PRO A 352 -25.48 18.55 19.83
C PRO A 352 -26.35 17.31 19.64
N GLN A 353 -27.55 17.27 20.24
CA GLN A 353 -28.49 16.18 19.98
C GLN A 353 -28.95 16.19 18.51
N SER A 354 -29.10 17.38 17.93
CA SER A 354 -29.48 17.55 16.52
C SER A 354 -28.40 17.07 15.55
N PHE A 355 -27.13 16.92 16.00
CA PHE A 355 -26.07 16.30 15.18
C PHE A 355 -26.44 14.89 14.73
N TRP A 356 -27.10 14.11 15.61
CA TRP A 356 -27.57 12.77 15.25
C TRP A 356 -28.51 12.82 14.04
N TRP A 357 -29.50 13.71 14.08
CA TRP A 357 -30.44 13.93 12.97
C TRP A 357 -29.72 14.36 11.68
N ALA A 358 -28.78 15.31 11.76
CA ALA A 358 -28.08 15.78 10.57
C ALA A 358 -27.17 14.69 9.99
N VAL A 359 -26.47 13.89 10.81
CA VAL A 359 -25.66 12.76 10.36
C VAL A 359 -26.51 11.75 9.60
N ILE A 360 -27.62 11.28 10.18
CA ILE A 360 -28.47 10.25 9.55
C ILE A 360 -29.22 10.77 8.31
N THR A 361 -29.51 12.08 8.27
CA THR A 361 -30.19 12.71 7.11
C THR A 361 -29.21 12.95 5.96
N MET A 362 -28.03 13.51 6.23
CA MET A 362 -27.00 13.76 5.21
C MET A 362 -26.42 12.46 4.64
N THR A 363 -26.35 11.40 5.45
CA THR A 363 -25.93 10.05 5.00
C THR A 363 -27.07 9.24 4.38
N THR A 364 -28.27 9.80 4.27
CA THR A 364 -29.46 9.15 3.69
C THR A 364 -29.94 7.88 4.41
N VAL A 365 -29.53 7.68 5.67
CA VAL A 365 -29.98 6.56 6.52
C VAL A 365 -31.42 6.77 6.98
N GLY A 366 -31.70 7.93 7.59
CA GLY A 366 -33.05 8.37 7.94
C GLY A 366 -33.86 7.39 8.80
N TYR A 367 -33.40 7.05 10.02
CA TYR A 367 -34.13 6.19 10.95
C TYR A 367 -35.55 6.68 11.29
N GLY A 368 -35.80 8.00 11.22
CA GLY A 368 -37.12 8.60 11.48
C GLY A 368 -37.44 8.83 12.96
N ASP A 369 -36.47 8.63 13.84
CA ASP A 369 -36.55 8.87 15.29
C ASP A 369 -36.51 10.37 15.64
N VAL A 370 -35.82 11.17 14.84
CA VAL A 370 -35.83 12.64 14.90
C VAL A 370 -36.19 13.18 13.51
N TYR A 371 -37.16 14.09 13.43
CA TYR A 371 -37.57 14.72 12.18
C TYR A 371 -38.26 16.07 12.44
N PRO A 372 -38.12 17.04 11.53
CA PRO A 372 -38.73 18.36 11.68
C PRO A 372 -40.24 18.34 11.42
N LYS A 373 -40.97 19.05 12.27
CA LYS A 373 -42.42 19.21 12.20
C LYS A 373 -42.83 20.50 11.50
N THR A 374 -42.02 21.56 11.60
CA THR A 374 -42.30 22.85 10.95
C THR A 374 -42.01 22.80 9.45
N THR A 375 -42.66 23.67 8.69
CA THR A 375 -42.43 23.82 7.24
C THR A 375 -40.99 24.24 6.95
N LEU A 376 -40.41 25.13 7.76
CA LEU A 376 -39.01 25.58 7.59
C LEU A 376 -38.03 24.46 7.90
N GLY A 377 -38.24 23.70 8.98
CA GLY A 377 -37.43 22.53 9.30
C GLY A 377 -37.49 21.47 8.21
N ARG A 378 -38.65 21.23 7.60
CA ARG A 378 -38.79 20.32 6.44
C ARG A 378 -38.03 20.82 5.20
N CYS A 379 -38.02 22.13 4.94
CA CYS A 379 -37.21 22.72 3.89
C CYS A 379 -35.71 22.52 4.17
N ASN A 380 -35.27 22.79 5.41
CA ASN A 380 -33.90 22.53 5.85
C ASN A 380 -33.52 21.05 5.69
N ALA A 381 -34.43 20.12 5.99
CA ALA A 381 -34.21 18.68 5.77
C ALA A 381 -34.03 18.33 4.29
N ALA A 382 -34.82 18.92 3.40
CA ALA A 382 -34.70 18.71 1.96
C ALA A 382 -33.34 19.21 1.44
N ILE A 383 -32.89 20.37 1.92
CA ILE A 383 -31.57 20.92 1.56
C ILE A 383 -30.45 20.07 2.17
N SER A 384 -30.58 19.64 3.43
CA SER A 384 -29.53 18.91 4.13
C SER A 384 -29.25 17.53 3.51
N PHE A 385 -30.28 16.77 3.13
CA PHE A 385 -30.08 15.49 2.44
C PHE A 385 -29.42 15.71 1.08
N LEU A 386 -29.84 16.71 0.30
CA LEU A 386 -29.28 17.00 -1.02
C LEU A 386 -27.81 17.40 -0.92
N CYS A 387 -27.48 18.29 0.03
CA CYS A 387 -26.11 18.66 0.33
C CYS A 387 -25.27 17.47 0.82
N GLY A 388 -25.85 16.57 1.63
CA GLY A 388 -25.19 15.34 2.08
C GLY A 388 -24.80 14.40 0.94
N VAL A 389 -25.72 14.15 0.01
CA VAL A 389 -25.46 13.33 -1.19
C VAL A 389 -24.31 13.93 -2.02
N ILE A 390 -24.32 15.24 -2.24
CA ILE A 390 -23.24 15.94 -2.97
C ILE A 390 -21.92 15.85 -2.21
N ALA A 391 -21.93 16.10 -0.90
CA ALA A 391 -20.74 16.08 -0.06
C ALA A 391 -20.06 14.69 -0.01
N ILE A 392 -20.86 13.62 -0.06
CA ILE A 392 -20.36 12.24 -0.14
C ILE A 392 -19.87 11.92 -1.55
N ALA A 393 -20.60 12.32 -2.59
CA ALA A 393 -20.26 11.99 -3.98
C ALA A 393 -18.93 12.63 -4.45
N LEU A 394 -18.61 13.86 -4.03
CA LEU A 394 -17.45 14.61 -4.51
C LEU A 394 -16.10 13.92 -4.16
N PRO A 395 -15.82 13.52 -2.90
CA PRO A 395 -14.54 12.88 -2.56
C PRO A 395 -14.46 11.41 -2.95
N ILE A 396 -15.60 10.72 -3.09
CA ILE A 396 -15.62 9.29 -3.45
C ILE A 396 -14.91 9.04 -4.78
N HIS A 397 -15.13 9.90 -5.79
CA HIS A 397 -14.54 9.66 -7.11
C HIS A 397 -13.00 9.77 -7.12
N PRO A 398 -12.37 10.83 -6.56
CA PRO A 398 -10.92 10.87 -6.35
C PRO A 398 -10.38 9.70 -5.51
N ILE A 399 -11.09 9.28 -4.45
CA ILE A 399 -10.69 8.12 -3.63
C ILE A 399 -10.63 6.85 -4.48
N ILE A 400 -11.65 6.61 -5.32
CA ILE A 400 -11.68 5.44 -6.21
C ILE A 400 -10.55 5.51 -7.23
N ASN A 401 -10.32 6.66 -7.85
CA ASN A 401 -9.24 6.81 -8.85
C ASN A 401 -7.86 6.58 -8.22
N ASN A 402 -7.61 7.14 -7.03
CA ASN A 402 -6.37 6.91 -6.28
C ASN A 402 -6.22 5.44 -5.87
N PHE A 403 -7.30 4.79 -5.43
CA PHE A 403 -7.32 3.37 -5.13
C PHE A 403 -6.93 2.54 -6.35
N VAL A 404 -7.53 2.80 -7.52
CA VAL A 404 -7.25 2.07 -8.76
C VAL A 404 -5.80 2.29 -9.21
N LEU A 405 -5.30 3.53 -9.17
CA LEU A 405 -3.92 3.85 -9.54
C LEU A 405 -2.92 3.14 -8.62
N PHE A 406 -3.13 3.20 -7.31
CA PHE A 406 -2.27 2.54 -6.34
C PHE A 406 -2.32 1.01 -6.48
N TYR A 407 -3.52 0.45 -6.67
CA TYR A 407 -3.72 -0.98 -6.88
C TYR A 407 -2.98 -1.48 -8.12
N ASN A 408 -3.13 -0.78 -9.26
CA ASN A 408 -2.44 -1.12 -10.50
C ASN A 408 -0.93 -0.98 -10.37
N LYS A 409 -0.43 0.11 -9.76
CA LYS A 409 1.00 0.31 -9.49
C LYS A 409 1.55 -0.85 -8.65
N GLN A 410 0.86 -1.23 -7.58
CA GLN A 410 1.27 -2.34 -6.72
C GLN A 410 1.33 -3.68 -7.46
N GLN A 411 0.37 -3.95 -8.36
CA GLN A 411 0.38 -5.15 -9.20
C GLN A 411 1.55 -5.17 -10.19
N VAL A 412 1.84 -4.03 -10.83
CA VAL A 412 2.97 -3.89 -11.77
C VAL A 412 4.29 -4.15 -11.03
N LEU A 413 4.49 -3.52 -9.87
CA LEU A 413 5.68 -3.72 -9.04
C LEU A 413 5.85 -5.18 -8.59
N GLU A 414 4.75 -5.85 -8.23
CA GLU A 414 4.81 -7.28 -7.88
C GLU A 414 5.17 -8.16 -9.07
N THR A 415 4.64 -7.87 -10.25
CA THR A 415 4.92 -8.62 -11.48
C THR A 415 6.36 -8.39 -11.94
N ALA A 416 6.85 -7.15 -11.92
CA ALA A 416 8.22 -6.80 -12.27
C ALA A 416 9.23 -7.47 -11.33
N ALA A 417 8.98 -7.44 -10.01
CA ALA A 417 9.86 -8.12 -9.05
C ALA A 417 9.91 -9.64 -9.28
N LYS A 418 8.77 -10.28 -9.60
CA LYS A 418 8.74 -11.71 -9.94
C LYS A 418 9.54 -12.00 -11.22
N HIS A 419 9.36 -11.18 -12.24
CA HIS A 419 10.07 -11.32 -13.51
C HIS A 419 11.59 -11.16 -13.32
N GLU A 420 12.03 -10.17 -12.54
CA GLU A 420 13.44 -9.96 -12.24
C GLU A 420 14.07 -11.17 -11.53
N ILE A 421 13.37 -11.77 -10.57
CA ILE A 421 13.82 -13.00 -9.90
C ILE A 421 13.91 -14.17 -10.89
N GLU A 422 12.96 -14.28 -11.82
CA GLU A 422 12.99 -15.30 -12.87
C GLU A 422 14.18 -15.09 -13.82
N LEU A 423 14.45 -13.85 -14.24
CA LEU A 423 15.62 -13.50 -15.05
C LEU A 423 16.92 -13.80 -14.31
N MET A 424 17.01 -13.49 -13.01
CA MET A 424 18.15 -13.86 -12.17
C MET A 424 18.31 -15.39 -12.11
N ALA A 425 17.22 -16.13 -11.89
CA ALA A 425 17.25 -17.59 -11.87
C ALA A 425 17.65 -18.19 -13.23
N LEU A 426 17.30 -17.56 -14.35
CA LEU A 426 17.75 -17.97 -15.69
C LEU A 426 19.21 -17.60 -15.96
N ARG A 427 19.68 -16.45 -15.46
CA ARG A 427 21.09 -16.04 -15.58
C ARG A 427 22.00 -16.97 -14.79
N THR A 428 21.62 -17.30 -13.56
CA THR A 428 22.32 -18.28 -12.70
C THR A 428 22.09 -19.72 -13.18
N GLY A 429 20.89 -20.03 -13.65
CA GLY A 429 20.51 -21.32 -14.23
C GLY A 429 21.04 -21.56 -15.65
N GLY A 430 21.62 -20.55 -16.29
CA GLY A 430 22.43 -20.69 -17.51
C GLY A 430 23.69 -21.51 -17.29
N GLU A 431 24.16 -21.63 -16.03
CA GLU A 431 25.22 -22.56 -15.62
C GLU A 431 24.70 -23.95 -15.22
N LEU A 432 23.37 -24.15 -15.12
CA LEU A 432 22.71 -25.39 -14.66
C LEU A 432 21.41 -25.67 -15.45
N LYS A 433 21.44 -25.59 -16.78
CA LYS A 433 20.34 -26.08 -17.62
C LYS A 433 20.34 -27.61 -17.65
N ALA A 434 19.63 -28.25 -16.73
CA ALA A 434 18.85 -29.49 -16.97
C ALA A 434 18.22 -30.06 -15.68
N ALA A 435 17.20 -29.41 -15.09
CA ALA A 435 16.13 -30.11 -14.36
C ALA A 435 15.04 -29.15 -13.87
N SER A 436 13.78 -29.60 -13.95
CA SER A 436 12.62 -29.07 -13.23
C SER A 436 11.77 -27.99 -13.90
N VAL A 437 11.33 -28.27 -15.13
CA VAL A 437 10.00 -27.83 -15.59
C VAL A 437 9.00 -28.89 -15.13
N LYS A 438 8.49 -28.79 -13.88
CA LYS A 438 7.34 -29.62 -13.44
C LYS A 438 6.51 -29.08 -12.28
N SER A 439 6.80 -27.92 -11.68
CA SER A 439 6.08 -27.46 -10.48
C SER A 439 4.95 -26.44 -10.72
N TRP A 440 4.75 -25.94 -11.95
CA TRP A 440 3.90 -24.76 -12.16
C TRP A 440 2.41 -25.04 -12.41
N ASP A 441 2.02 -26.29 -12.71
CA ASP A 441 0.62 -26.63 -13.03
C ASP A 441 -0.24 -27.10 -11.84
N LEU A 442 0.32 -27.29 -10.64
CA LEU A 442 -0.44 -27.74 -9.46
C LEU A 442 -1.08 -26.62 -8.63
N GLY A 443 -0.72 -25.35 -8.88
CA GLY A 443 -1.20 -24.21 -8.08
C GLY A 443 -2.65 -23.79 -8.36
N LYS A 444 -3.09 -23.90 -9.62
CA LYS A 444 -4.42 -23.40 -10.03
C LYS A 444 -5.59 -24.33 -9.66
N LEU A 445 -5.34 -25.63 -9.46
CA LEU A 445 -6.37 -26.58 -9.01
C LEU A 445 -6.64 -26.54 -7.49
N LYS A 446 -5.68 -26.05 -6.69
CA LYS A 446 -5.77 -26.09 -5.21
C LYS A 446 -6.56 -24.93 -4.60
N VAL A 447 -6.57 -23.76 -5.26
CA VAL A 447 -7.30 -22.57 -4.80
C VAL A 447 -8.83 -22.78 -4.81
N LYS A 448 -9.36 -23.50 -5.81
CA LYS A 448 -10.80 -23.84 -5.87
C LYS A 448 -11.23 -24.85 -4.80
N SER A 449 -10.34 -25.77 -4.41
CA SER A 449 -10.63 -26.77 -3.37
C SER A 449 -10.63 -26.16 -1.96
N ASN A 450 -9.76 -25.18 -1.70
CA ASN A 450 -9.60 -24.60 -0.36
C ASN A 450 -10.75 -23.67 0.07
N MET A 451 -11.42 -23.02 -0.90
CA MET A 451 -12.60 -22.19 -0.61
C MET A 451 -13.82 -23.03 -0.21
N LEU A 452 -13.93 -24.26 -0.73
CA LEU A 452 -14.99 -25.22 -0.38
C LEU A 452 -14.77 -25.86 1.00
N ILE A 453 -13.51 -26.11 1.40
CA ILE A 453 -13.19 -26.71 2.71
C ILE A 453 -13.46 -25.72 3.84
N SER A 454 -13.13 -24.43 3.67
CA SER A 454 -13.38 -23.40 4.68
C SER A 454 -14.89 -23.20 4.94
N SER A 455 -15.71 -23.19 3.87
CA SER A 455 -17.17 -23.09 3.98
C SER A 455 -17.80 -24.30 4.69
N ALA A 456 -17.32 -25.52 4.41
CA ALA A 456 -17.85 -26.74 5.03
C ALA A 456 -17.50 -26.85 6.53
N VAL A 457 -16.30 -26.42 6.93
CA VAL A 457 -15.89 -26.41 8.34
C VAL A 457 -16.66 -25.35 9.14
N ILE A 458 -16.90 -24.17 8.55
CA ILE A 458 -17.73 -23.13 9.16
C ILE A 458 -19.18 -23.64 9.34
N ALA A 459 -19.75 -24.30 8.33
CA ALA A 459 -21.09 -24.88 8.43
C ALA A 459 -21.18 -26.00 9.48
N ALA A 460 -20.17 -26.86 9.57
CA ALA A 460 -20.13 -27.94 10.55
C ALA A 460 -19.97 -27.42 12.00
N LEU A 461 -19.16 -26.38 12.21
CA LEU A 461 -18.99 -25.74 13.51
C LEU A 461 -20.26 -24.99 13.94
N LEU A 462 -20.90 -24.26 13.03
CA LEU A 462 -22.21 -23.64 13.28
C LEU A 462 -23.27 -24.69 13.63
N HIS A 463 -23.33 -25.80 12.89
CA HIS A 463 -24.28 -26.88 13.16
C HIS A 463 -24.02 -27.55 14.51
N HIS A 464 -22.76 -27.76 14.89
CA HIS A 464 -22.40 -28.37 16.18
C HIS A 464 -22.63 -27.41 17.36
N LEU A 465 -22.42 -26.10 17.17
CA LEU A 465 -22.73 -25.07 18.17
C LEU A 465 -24.23 -24.88 18.35
N ILE A 466 -25.03 -24.92 17.27
CA ILE A 466 -26.50 -24.91 17.33
C ILE A 466 -27.04 -26.16 18.03
N HIS A 467 -26.37 -27.30 17.86
CA HIS A 467 -26.74 -28.54 18.55
C HIS A 467 -26.37 -28.50 20.05
N LEU A 468 -25.24 -27.88 20.40
CA LEU A 468 -24.84 -27.69 21.80
C LEU A 468 -25.74 -26.69 22.53
N THR A 469 -26.19 -25.62 21.86
CA THR A 469 -27.20 -24.73 22.45
C THR A 469 -28.55 -25.42 22.57
N LYS A 470 -29.00 -26.24 21.61
CA LYS A 470 -30.25 -27.01 21.74
C LYS A 470 -30.24 -28.03 22.89
N CYS A 471 -29.13 -28.73 23.13
CA CYS A 471 -29.04 -29.71 24.23
C CYS A 471 -29.07 -29.09 25.63
N GLN A 472 -28.87 -27.77 25.78
CA GLN A 472 -29.03 -27.07 27.07
C GLN A 472 -30.43 -26.46 27.27
N PHE A 473 -31.35 -26.59 26.31
CA PHE A 473 -32.73 -26.11 26.42
C PHE A 473 -33.76 -27.25 26.65
N GLU A 474 -33.33 -28.51 26.79
CA GLU A 474 -34.19 -29.69 27.03
C GLU A 474 -33.99 -30.37 28.41
N GLU A 475 -33.21 -29.77 29.31
CA GLU A 475 -33.22 -30.04 30.76
C GLU A 475 -33.55 -28.75 31.51
#